data_AF-A0A8B6ETM8-F1
#
_entry.id   AF-A0A8B6ETM8-F1
#
_cell.length_a   1.000
_cell.length_b   1.000
_cell.length_c   1.000
_cell.angle_alpha   90.00
_cell.angle_beta   90.00
_cell.angle_gamma   90.00
#
_symmetry.space_group_name_H-M   'P 1'
#
loop_
_entity.id
_entity.type
_entity.pdbx_description
1 polymer ?
#
loop_
_entity_poly.entity_id
_entity_poly.type
_entity_poly.pdbx_seq_one_letter_code
_entity_poly.pdbx_strand_id
1 'polypeptide(L)'
;MTSVLMFTFLMMCVVCETVFSLPCLTIKSKEDFIKARKALTNLEDFLKSQASSINSKVQALDKDLTSMEADFKRRKWTKYNSHCYYMGDDNVIWTDAERKCREIGGYLAKIDNSSENNWIHQQVKKSSNKNHHWLGSTDVVNGDWRWIYDQTQLSYKNFYSGRPYPTSNANSHSYNCIMMHYTTGIWYDNPCQYNRPYVCESNFCFQ
;
A
#
# COMPACT_ATOMS: atom_id res chain seq x y z
N MET A 1 15.85 -47.07 82.55
CA MET A 1 16.71 -46.75 81.38
C MET A 1 16.01 -46.89 80.03
N THR A 2 14.80 -47.47 79.93
CA THR A 2 14.09 -47.71 78.66
C THR A 2 13.32 -46.49 78.11
N SER A 3 12.87 -45.56 78.96
CA SER A 3 12.04 -44.42 78.54
C SER A 3 12.77 -43.28 77.83
N VAL A 4 14.08 -43.10 78.09
CA VAL A 4 14.87 -41.99 77.50
C VAL A 4 15.33 -42.34 76.09
N LEU A 5 15.57 -43.63 75.81
CA LEU A 5 15.93 -44.15 74.48
C LEU A 5 14.77 -44.09 73.48
N MET A 6 13.52 -44.16 73.93
CA MET A 6 12.34 -44.13 73.06
C MET A 6 11.98 -42.69 72.62
N PHE A 7 12.19 -41.71 73.51
CA PHE A 7 11.97 -40.29 73.20
C PHE A 7 13.02 -39.72 72.25
N THR A 8 14.28 -40.15 72.35
CA THR A 8 15.33 -39.75 71.41
C THR A 8 15.15 -40.39 70.02
N PHE A 9 14.63 -41.63 69.95
CA PHE A 9 14.29 -42.28 68.68
C PHE A 9 13.12 -41.61 67.96
N LEU A 10 12.05 -41.22 68.68
CA LEU A 10 10.93 -40.48 68.09
C LEU A 10 11.35 -39.09 67.59
N MET A 11 12.19 -38.36 68.35
CA MET A 11 12.73 -37.07 67.92
C MET A 11 13.63 -37.20 66.68
N MET A 12 14.48 -38.23 66.60
CA MET A 12 15.26 -38.48 65.38
C MET A 12 14.39 -38.86 64.18
N CYS A 13 13.30 -39.62 64.37
CA CYS A 13 12.35 -39.94 63.30
C CYS A 13 11.59 -38.70 62.79
N VAL A 14 11.13 -37.82 63.67
CA VAL A 14 10.41 -36.59 63.28
C VAL A 14 11.35 -35.59 62.59
N VAL A 15 12.60 -35.47 63.06
CA VAL A 15 13.62 -34.67 62.37
C VAL A 15 13.95 -35.30 61.01
N CYS A 16 14.00 -36.63 60.89
CA CYS A 16 14.17 -37.32 59.60
C CYS A 16 13.00 -37.04 58.62
N GLU A 17 11.75 -37.16 59.04
CA GLU A 17 10.61 -36.95 58.13
C GLU A 17 10.45 -35.49 57.65
N THR A 18 10.79 -34.52 58.50
CA THR A 18 10.76 -33.08 58.17
C THR A 18 12.00 -32.61 57.38
N VAL A 19 13.19 -33.11 57.70
CA VAL A 19 14.45 -32.74 57.03
C VAL A 19 14.63 -33.44 55.68
N PHE A 20 13.98 -34.57 55.42
CA PHE A 20 14.04 -35.22 54.10
C PHE A 20 12.98 -34.71 53.11
N SER A 21 11.90 -34.07 53.59
CA SER A 21 10.83 -33.51 52.74
C SER A 21 11.12 -32.07 52.26
N LEU A 22 11.79 -31.24 53.07
CA LEU A 22 12.23 -29.87 52.71
C LEU A 22 13.27 -29.78 51.55
N PRO A 23 14.27 -30.66 51.44
CA PRO A 23 15.23 -30.68 50.33
C PRO A 23 14.55 -30.94 48.99
N CYS A 24 13.53 -31.80 48.95
CA CYS A 24 12.84 -32.15 47.71
C CYS A 24 12.01 -30.96 47.15
N LEU A 25 11.29 -30.24 48.02
CA LEU A 25 10.53 -29.03 47.65
C LEU A 25 11.43 -27.90 47.13
N THR A 26 12.60 -27.70 47.74
CA THR A 26 13.57 -26.66 47.34
C THR A 26 14.35 -26.99 46.06
N ILE A 27 14.57 -28.29 45.76
CA ILE A 27 15.18 -28.74 44.50
C ILE A 27 14.20 -28.54 43.34
N LYS A 28 12.93 -28.95 43.49
CA LYS A 28 11.90 -28.75 42.46
C LYS A 28 11.70 -27.27 42.12
N SER A 29 11.63 -26.41 43.13
CA SER A 29 11.51 -24.95 42.90
C SER A 29 12.74 -24.35 42.19
N LYS A 30 13.95 -24.89 42.43
CA LYS A 30 15.17 -24.46 41.73
C LYS A 30 15.17 -24.89 40.27
N GLU A 31 14.79 -26.12 39.97
CA GLU A 31 14.66 -26.61 38.59
C GLU A 31 13.61 -25.82 37.80
N ASP A 32 12.47 -25.54 38.43
CA ASP A 32 11.41 -24.74 37.82
C ASP A 32 11.86 -23.30 37.57
N PHE A 33 12.63 -22.70 38.49
CA PHE A 33 13.24 -21.38 38.28
C PHE A 33 14.26 -21.39 37.13
N ILE A 34 15.08 -22.43 37.00
CA ILE A 34 16.03 -22.59 35.89
C ILE A 34 15.29 -22.72 34.56
N LYS A 35 14.22 -23.52 34.50
CA LYS A 35 13.37 -23.65 33.31
C LYS A 35 12.74 -22.31 32.93
N ALA A 36 12.17 -21.59 33.90
CA ALA A 36 11.58 -20.27 33.67
C ALA A 36 12.61 -19.26 33.16
N ARG A 37 13.82 -19.23 33.76
CA ARG A 37 14.91 -18.36 33.30
C ARG A 37 15.36 -18.69 31.89
N LYS A 38 15.48 -19.98 31.54
CA LYS A 38 15.82 -20.42 30.18
C LYS A 38 14.73 -20.04 29.18
N ALA A 39 13.46 -20.17 29.56
CA ALA A 39 12.34 -19.72 28.73
C ALA A 39 12.39 -18.19 28.49
N LEU A 40 12.74 -17.41 29.52
CA LEU A 40 12.88 -15.96 29.40
C LEU A 40 14.04 -15.57 28.46
N THR A 41 15.21 -16.20 28.58
CA THR A 41 16.34 -15.92 27.67
C THR A 41 16.01 -16.28 26.22
N ASN A 42 15.35 -17.43 26.01
CA ASN A 42 14.91 -17.82 24.67
C ASN A 42 13.90 -16.81 24.08
N LEU A 43 13.03 -16.26 24.92
CA LEU A 43 12.08 -15.22 24.51
C LEU A 43 12.81 -13.91 24.18
N GLU A 44 13.77 -13.48 24.99
CA GLU A 44 14.59 -12.29 24.71
C GLU A 44 15.34 -12.42 23.37
N ASP A 45 15.93 -13.59 23.10
CA ASP A 45 16.64 -13.86 21.86
C ASP A 45 15.68 -13.84 20.66
N PHE A 46 14.47 -14.38 20.82
CA PHE A 46 13.42 -14.29 19.81
C PHE A 46 13.01 -12.83 19.53
N LEU A 47 12.81 -12.03 20.59
CA LEU A 47 12.46 -10.62 20.46
C LEU A 47 13.57 -9.81 19.76
N LYS A 48 14.84 -10.05 20.11
CA LYS A 48 15.99 -9.42 19.45
C LYS A 48 16.08 -9.81 17.97
N SER A 49 15.83 -11.08 17.66
CA SER A 49 15.79 -11.56 16.27
C SER A 49 14.70 -10.83 15.47
N GLN A 50 13.49 -10.71 16.02
CA GLN A 50 12.39 -9.99 15.36
C GLN A 50 12.68 -8.49 15.21
N ALA A 51 13.25 -7.85 16.25
CA ALA A 51 13.64 -6.44 16.18
C ALA A 51 14.68 -6.20 15.08
N SER A 52 15.66 -7.09 14.94
CA SER A 52 16.65 -7.04 13.84
C SER A 52 15.99 -7.19 12.46
N SER A 53 15.04 -8.13 12.32
CA SER A 53 14.28 -8.32 11.08
C SER A 53 13.42 -7.11 10.72
N ILE A 54 12.80 -6.46 11.71
CA ILE A 54 12.03 -5.23 11.50
C ILE A 54 12.96 -4.09 11.08
N ASN A 55 14.10 -3.93 11.76
CA ASN A 55 15.05 -2.85 11.45
C ASN A 55 15.59 -2.96 10.02
N SER A 56 15.89 -4.18 9.53
CA SER A 56 16.34 -4.35 8.15
C SER A 56 15.25 -4.02 7.13
N LYS A 57 13.97 -4.34 7.42
CA LYS A 57 12.83 -3.92 6.59
C LYS A 57 12.64 -2.40 6.57
N VAL A 58 12.79 -1.74 7.72
CA VAL A 58 12.72 -0.27 7.81
C VAL A 58 13.80 0.38 6.96
N GLN A 59 15.03 -0.12 7.01
CA GLN A 59 16.13 0.39 6.18
C GLN A 59 15.89 0.19 4.68
N ALA A 60 15.31 -0.95 4.29
CA ALA A 60 14.93 -1.19 2.89
C ALA A 60 13.85 -0.22 2.41
N LEU A 61 12.80 -0.01 3.24
CA LEU A 61 11.73 0.95 2.95
C LEU A 61 12.23 2.39 2.86
N ASP A 62 13.16 2.80 3.72
CA ASP A 62 13.76 4.14 3.71
C ASP A 62 14.57 4.39 2.42
N LYS A 63 15.29 3.36 1.96
CA LYS A 63 15.99 3.41 0.68
C LYS A 63 15.00 3.53 -0.49
N ASP A 64 13.93 2.76 -0.49
CA ASP A 64 12.91 2.81 -1.53
C ASP A 64 12.21 4.18 -1.54
N LEU A 65 11.89 4.73 -0.37
CA LEU A 65 11.31 6.07 -0.22
C LEU A 65 12.22 7.15 -0.81
N THR A 66 13.51 7.10 -0.48
CA THR A 66 14.52 8.04 -1.02
C THR A 66 14.63 7.93 -2.55
N SER A 67 14.55 6.72 -3.10
CA SER A 67 14.54 6.50 -4.54
C SER A 67 13.30 7.08 -5.20
N MET A 68 12.12 6.88 -4.60
CA MET A 68 10.86 7.45 -5.10
C MET A 68 10.87 8.98 -5.06
N GLU A 69 11.42 9.59 -4.01
CA GLU A 69 11.59 11.04 -3.89
C GLU A 69 12.46 11.62 -5.02
N ALA A 70 13.60 10.99 -5.28
CA ALA A 70 14.50 11.41 -6.36
C ALA A 70 13.81 11.31 -7.73
N ASP A 71 13.06 10.23 -7.96
CA ASP A 71 12.31 10.00 -9.17
C ASP A 71 11.14 10.97 -9.36
N PHE A 72 10.49 11.36 -8.27
CA PHE A 72 9.48 12.40 -8.25
C PHE A 72 10.06 13.78 -8.48
N LYS A 73 11.26 14.10 -7.99
CA LYS A 73 11.91 15.38 -8.29
C LYS A 73 12.35 15.46 -9.75
N ARG A 74 12.77 14.33 -10.33
CA ARG A 74 13.20 14.22 -11.73
C ARG A 74 12.03 14.35 -12.71
N ARG A 75 10.93 13.65 -12.47
CA ARG A 75 9.68 13.76 -13.25
C ARG A 75 8.97 15.00 -12.73
N LYS A 76 8.79 16.05 -13.52
CA LYS A 76 8.27 17.34 -13.04
C LYS A 76 6.79 17.27 -12.60
N TRP A 77 6.49 16.55 -11.52
CA TRP A 77 5.16 16.44 -10.92
C TRP A 77 4.72 17.82 -10.47
N THR A 78 3.45 18.12 -10.71
CA THR A 78 2.86 19.40 -10.34
C THR A 78 1.73 19.17 -9.35
N LYS A 79 1.77 19.87 -8.22
CA LYS A 79 0.74 19.77 -7.19
C LYS A 79 -0.50 20.60 -7.56
N TYR A 80 -1.67 20.04 -7.30
CA TYR A 80 -2.95 20.74 -7.29
C TYR A 80 -3.81 20.19 -6.15
N ASN A 81 -4.23 21.06 -5.24
CA ASN A 81 -4.88 20.68 -3.98
C ASN A 81 -4.05 19.63 -3.20
N SER A 82 -4.68 18.49 -2.87
CA SER A 82 -4.09 17.36 -2.15
C SER A 82 -3.41 16.33 -3.06
N HIS A 83 -3.40 16.54 -4.38
CA HIS A 83 -2.93 15.57 -5.36
C HIS A 83 -1.75 16.12 -6.17
N CYS A 84 -0.97 15.20 -6.74
CA CYS A 84 0.12 15.52 -7.64
C CYS A 84 -0.09 14.87 -8.99
N TYR A 85 0.26 15.60 -10.05
CA TYR A 85 -0.01 15.18 -11.42
C TYR A 85 1.26 15.20 -12.27
N TYR A 86 1.37 14.21 -13.15
CA TYR A 86 2.46 14.08 -14.11
C TYR A 86 1.91 13.90 -15.52
N MET A 87 2.45 14.63 -16.49
CA MET A 87 2.10 14.52 -17.89
C MET A 87 3.10 13.57 -18.56
N GLY A 88 2.65 12.35 -18.86
CA GLY A 88 3.41 11.37 -19.62
C GLY A 88 3.38 11.71 -21.10
N ASP A 89 4.52 12.11 -21.65
CA ASP A 89 4.61 12.60 -23.03
C ASP A 89 4.71 11.48 -24.07
N ASP A 90 5.07 10.26 -23.67
CA ASP A 90 5.19 9.12 -24.58
C ASP A 90 3.81 8.55 -24.97
N ASN A 91 3.68 8.10 -26.22
CA ASN A 91 2.40 7.62 -26.74
C ASN A 91 2.27 6.12 -26.52
N VAL A 92 1.32 5.69 -25.70
CA VAL A 92 1.07 4.27 -25.39
C VAL A 92 -0.43 3.95 -25.37
N ILE A 93 -0.76 2.67 -25.41
CA ILE A 93 -2.12 2.19 -25.20
C ILE A 93 -2.56 2.44 -23.75
N TRP A 94 -3.87 2.50 -23.51
CA TRP A 94 -4.42 2.89 -22.21
C TRP A 94 -3.95 2.00 -21.05
N THR A 95 -3.89 0.68 -21.27
CA THR A 95 -3.43 -0.28 -20.25
C THR A 95 -1.96 -0.07 -19.87
N ASP A 96 -1.13 0.30 -20.84
CA ASP A 96 0.27 0.64 -20.58
C ASP A 96 0.41 1.99 -19.89
N ALA A 97 -0.44 2.95 -20.21
CA ALA A 97 -0.47 4.24 -19.51
C ALA A 97 -0.80 4.04 -18.01
N GLU A 98 -1.83 3.26 -17.69
CA GLU A 98 -2.16 2.90 -16.30
C GLU A 98 -1.00 2.20 -15.61
N ARG A 99 -0.40 1.19 -16.24
CA ARG A 99 0.77 0.49 -15.71
C ARG A 99 1.92 1.46 -15.43
N LYS A 100 2.23 2.36 -16.36
CA LYS A 100 3.30 3.35 -16.20
C LYS A 100 3.03 4.32 -15.06
N CYS A 101 1.79 4.78 -14.88
CA CYS A 101 1.44 5.60 -13.73
C CYS A 101 1.62 4.83 -12.41
N ARG A 102 1.26 3.54 -12.37
CA ARG A 102 1.45 2.67 -11.20
C ARG A 102 2.92 2.46 -10.85
N GLU A 103 3.77 2.23 -11.85
CA GLU A 103 5.21 2.05 -11.68
C GLU A 103 5.90 3.27 -11.04
N ILE A 104 5.32 4.46 -11.19
CA ILE A 104 5.83 5.70 -10.60
C ILE A 104 5.05 6.17 -9.37
N GLY A 105 4.28 5.27 -8.73
CA GLY A 105 3.57 5.55 -7.48
C GLY A 105 2.28 6.38 -7.65
N GLY A 106 1.72 6.40 -8.85
CA GLY A 106 0.45 7.05 -9.17
C GLY A 106 -0.56 6.11 -9.83
N TYR A 107 -1.50 6.68 -10.55
CA TYR A 107 -2.53 6.02 -11.35
C TYR A 107 -2.97 6.98 -12.46
N LEU A 108 -3.63 6.50 -13.52
CA LEU A 108 -4.20 7.42 -14.51
C LEU A 108 -5.21 8.35 -13.84
N ALA A 109 -5.11 9.64 -14.15
CA ALA A 109 -5.83 10.68 -13.44
C ALA A 109 -7.34 10.44 -13.39
N LYS A 110 -7.87 10.55 -12.19
CA LYS A 110 -9.28 10.67 -11.88
C LYS A 110 -9.64 12.16 -11.90
N ILE A 111 -10.86 12.49 -12.28
CA ILE A 111 -11.31 13.88 -12.27
C ILE A 111 -12.63 13.97 -11.52
N ASP A 112 -12.60 14.61 -10.37
CA ASP A 112 -13.71 14.72 -9.43
C ASP A 112 -14.55 15.98 -9.63
N ASN A 113 -14.01 17.02 -10.28
CA ASN A 113 -14.73 18.27 -10.51
C ASN A 113 -14.19 19.09 -11.71
N SER A 114 -14.93 20.15 -12.07
CA SER A 114 -14.61 21.03 -13.20
C SER A 114 -13.33 21.85 -12.99
N SER A 115 -13.04 22.27 -11.75
CA SER A 115 -11.82 23.04 -11.45
C SER A 115 -10.57 22.20 -11.67
N GLU A 116 -10.58 20.95 -11.21
CA GLU A 116 -9.53 19.96 -11.48
C GLU A 116 -9.38 19.69 -12.98
N ASN A 117 -10.48 19.43 -13.70
CA ASN A 117 -10.45 19.24 -15.15
C ASN A 117 -9.75 20.40 -15.87
N ASN A 118 -10.13 21.63 -15.53
CA ASN A 118 -9.61 22.84 -16.14
C ASN A 118 -8.13 23.03 -15.80
N TRP A 119 -7.71 22.72 -14.57
CA TRP A 119 -6.31 22.78 -14.18
C TRP A 119 -5.46 21.74 -14.91
N ILE A 120 -5.93 20.47 -14.99
CA ILE A 120 -5.27 19.42 -15.76
C ILE A 120 -5.13 19.83 -17.22
N HIS A 121 -6.20 20.38 -17.81
CA HIS A 121 -6.19 20.87 -19.20
C HIS A 121 -5.13 21.96 -19.41
N GLN A 122 -4.91 22.86 -18.45
CA GLN A 122 -3.85 23.85 -18.53
C GLN A 122 -2.45 23.21 -18.50
N GLN A 123 -2.25 22.12 -17.75
CA GLN A 123 -0.97 21.41 -17.74
C GLN A 123 -0.77 20.61 -19.04
N VAL A 124 -1.81 19.95 -19.54
CA VAL A 124 -1.81 19.29 -20.87
C VAL A 124 -1.43 20.29 -21.96
N LYS A 125 -1.98 21.52 -21.93
CA LYS A 125 -1.59 22.59 -22.87
C LYS A 125 -0.11 22.99 -22.77
N LYS A 126 0.53 22.80 -21.62
CA LYS A 126 1.96 23.05 -21.38
C LYS A 126 2.86 21.84 -21.67
N SER A 127 2.31 20.61 -21.71
CA SER A 127 3.05 19.39 -22.06
C SER A 127 3.73 19.52 -23.43
N SER A 128 4.83 18.79 -23.63
CA SER A 128 5.54 18.78 -24.91
C SER A 128 4.73 18.08 -26.00
N ASN A 129 3.92 17.08 -25.64
CA ASN A 129 3.09 16.33 -26.57
C ASN A 129 1.70 16.99 -26.71
N LYS A 130 1.36 17.47 -27.91
CA LYS A 130 0.10 18.17 -28.19
C LYS A 130 -1.05 17.23 -28.63
N ASN A 131 -0.90 15.93 -28.43
CA ASN A 131 -1.95 14.93 -28.67
C ASN A 131 -2.96 14.89 -27.51
N HIS A 132 -4.07 14.18 -27.68
CA HIS A 132 -5.09 13.99 -26.63
C HIS A 132 -4.60 12.99 -25.59
N HIS A 133 -4.86 13.23 -24.31
CA HIS A 133 -4.24 12.47 -23.22
C HIS A 133 -5.20 11.46 -22.61
N TRP A 134 -4.74 10.24 -22.31
CA TRP A 134 -5.51 9.27 -21.55
C TRP A 134 -5.83 9.75 -20.12
N LEU A 135 -7.03 9.41 -19.67
CA LEU A 135 -7.53 9.57 -18.30
C LEU A 135 -7.93 8.20 -17.73
N GLY A 136 -8.09 8.09 -16.42
CA GLY A 136 -8.19 6.82 -15.70
C GLY A 136 -9.54 6.12 -15.72
N SER A 137 -10.46 6.48 -16.62
CA SER A 137 -11.78 5.87 -16.64
C SER A 137 -12.02 4.94 -17.84
N THR A 138 -12.73 3.84 -17.55
CA THR A 138 -13.12 2.79 -18.48
C THR A 138 -14.50 2.22 -18.12
N ASP A 139 -15.20 1.65 -19.09
CA ASP A 139 -16.47 0.91 -18.91
C ASP A 139 -16.33 -0.62 -19.14
N VAL A 140 -15.11 -1.12 -19.39
CA VAL A 140 -14.84 -2.56 -19.67
C VAL A 140 -15.29 -3.49 -18.55
N VAL A 141 -15.19 -3.06 -17.29
CA VAL A 141 -15.32 -3.97 -16.14
C VAL A 141 -16.78 -4.35 -15.86
N ASN A 142 -17.72 -3.42 -15.99
CA ASN A 142 -19.11 -3.60 -15.57
C ASN A 142 -20.17 -3.06 -16.56
N GLY A 143 -19.76 -2.58 -17.74
CA GLY A 143 -20.65 -1.89 -18.69
C GLY A 143 -21.04 -0.46 -18.29
N ASP A 144 -20.54 0.02 -17.14
CA ASP A 144 -20.67 1.39 -16.65
C ASP A 144 -19.31 2.06 -16.53
N TRP A 145 -19.21 3.34 -16.90
CA TRP A 145 -18.00 4.14 -16.74
C TRP A 145 -17.62 4.31 -15.27
N ARG A 146 -16.39 3.92 -14.95
CA ARG A 146 -15.79 4.01 -13.61
C ARG A 146 -14.37 4.49 -13.67
N TRP A 147 -13.89 5.10 -12.59
CA TRP A 147 -12.47 5.38 -12.40
C TRP A 147 -11.75 4.10 -11.99
N ILE A 148 -10.69 3.72 -12.69
CA ILE A 148 -9.99 2.45 -12.43
C ILE A 148 -9.30 2.45 -11.06
N TYR A 149 -8.92 3.62 -10.57
CA TYR A 149 -8.22 3.78 -9.31
C TYR A 149 -9.02 3.27 -8.09
N ASP A 150 -10.28 3.70 -7.97
CA ASP A 150 -11.13 3.46 -6.79
C ASP A 150 -12.47 2.77 -7.14
N GLN A 151 -12.67 2.40 -8.41
CA GLN A 151 -13.89 1.77 -8.94
C GLN A 151 -15.16 2.61 -8.78
N THR A 152 -15.03 3.90 -8.44
CA THR A 152 -16.17 4.81 -8.29
C THR A 152 -16.77 5.18 -9.65
N GLN A 153 -18.07 5.46 -9.66
CA GLN A 153 -18.74 6.02 -10.82
C GLN A 153 -18.34 7.49 -11.02
N LEU A 154 -18.50 7.99 -12.25
CA LEU A 154 -18.18 9.37 -12.59
C LEU A 154 -19.20 10.33 -11.93
N SER A 155 -18.78 10.97 -10.85
CA SER A 155 -19.49 12.08 -10.20
C SER A 155 -19.47 13.35 -11.04
N TYR A 156 -18.36 13.61 -11.74
CA TYR A 156 -18.19 14.68 -12.70
C TYR A 156 -17.97 14.11 -14.11
N LYS A 157 -18.56 14.78 -15.11
CA LYS A 157 -18.54 14.36 -16.52
C LYS A 157 -18.30 15.58 -17.40
N ASN A 158 -17.28 15.51 -18.25
CA ASN A 158 -16.98 16.54 -19.24
C ASN A 158 -16.95 15.99 -20.67
N PHE A 159 -17.80 15.00 -20.96
CA PHE A 159 -17.88 14.40 -22.29
C PHE A 159 -18.37 15.39 -23.34
N TYR A 160 -17.88 15.23 -24.57
CA TYR A 160 -18.46 15.90 -25.73
C TYR A 160 -19.94 15.52 -25.88
N SER A 161 -20.75 16.45 -26.39
CA SER A 161 -22.18 16.20 -26.60
C SER A 161 -22.41 14.95 -27.45
N GLY A 162 -23.25 14.03 -26.96
CA GLY A 162 -23.51 12.74 -27.60
C GLY A 162 -22.45 11.65 -27.29
N ARG A 163 -21.56 11.88 -26.33
CA ARG A 163 -20.62 10.89 -25.78
C ARG A 163 -20.89 10.60 -24.30
N PRO A 164 -20.44 9.45 -23.75
CA PRO A 164 -19.82 8.31 -24.46
C PRO A 164 -20.80 7.67 -25.46
N TYR A 165 -20.31 6.98 -26.49
CA TYR A 165 -21.22 6.26 -27.39
C TYR A 165 -22.00 5.19 -26.60
N PRO A 166 -23.31 5.04 -26.83
CA PRO A 166 -24.07 4.00 -26.17
C PRO A 166 -23.55 2.62 -26.57
N THR A 167 -23.41 1.74 -25.59
CA THR A 167 -22.87 0.37 -25.70
C THR A 167 -23.67 -0.53 -26.65
N SER A 168 -24.88 -0.12 -27.04
CA SER A 168 -25.75 -0.81 -27.99
C SER A 168 -25.30 -0.73 -29.45
N ASN A 169 -24.29 0.08 -29.77
CA ASN A 169 -23.73 0.14 -31.12
C ASN A 169 -22.66 -0.95 -31.29
N ALA A 170 -22.73 -1.77 -32.33
CA ALA A 170 -21.74 -2.84 -32.56
C ALA A 170 -20.28 -2.34 -32.61
N ASN A 171 -20.07 -1.07 -32.99
CA ASN A 171 -18.76 -0.42 -33.00
C ASN A 171 -18.33 0.19 -31.64
N SER A 172 -19.24 0.40 -30.68
CA SER A 172 -18.95 1.04 -29.38
C SER A 172 -18.18 0.13 -28.43
N HIS A 173 -18.22 -1.19 -28.63
CA HIS A 173 -17.46 -2.16 -27.81
C HIS A 173 -15.94 -1.97 -27.88
N SER A 174 -15.45 -1.15 -28.81
CA SER A 174 -14.05 -0.77 -28.88
C SER A 174 -13.72 0.52 -28.10
N TYR A 175 -14.69 1.39 -27.82
CA TYR A 175 -14.51 2.75 -27.28
C TYR A 175 -14.56 2.80 -25.75
N ASN A 176 -13.75 1.99 -25.09
CA ASN A 176 -13.93 1.74 -23.66
C ASN A 176 -12.98 2.56 -22.75
N CYS A 177 -12.28 3.55 -23.30
CA CYS A 177 -11.28 4.35 -22.58
C CYS A 177 -11.47 5.85 -22.86
N ILE A 178 -11.31 6.69 -21.84
CA ILE A 178 -11.48 8.14 -21.99
C ILE A 178 -10.15 8.84 -22.27
N MET A 179 -10.17 9.73 -23.25
CA MET A 179 -9.13 10.74 -23.44
C MET A 179 -9.65 12.17 -23.25
N MET A 180 -8.79 13.05 -22.76
CA MET A 180 -8.98 14.49 -22.74
C MET A 180 -8.46 15.11 -24.05
N HIS A 181 -9.33 15.83 -24.75
CA HIS A 181 -8.98 16.55 -25.96
C HIS A 181 -8.04 17.72 -25.66
N TYR A 182 -6.88 17.72 -26.33
CA TYR A 182 -5.78 18.65 -26.06
C TYR A 182 -6.19 20.13 -26.09
N THR A 183 -6.98 20.57 -27.07
CA THR A 183 -7.32 22.00 -27.22
C THR A 183 -8.49 22.43 -26.34
N THR A 184 -9.46 21.55 -26.09
CA THR A 184 -10.74 21.93 -25.46
C THR A 184 -10.88 21.45 -24.02
N GLY A 185 -10.12 20.44 -23.59
CA GLY A 185 -10.26 19.82 -22.27
C GLY A 185 -11.49 18.93 -22.13
N ILE A 186 -12.28 18.77 -23.21
CA ILE A 186 -13.49 17.94 -23.30
C ILE A 186 -13.08 16.47 -23.48
N TRP A 187 -13.85 15.57 -22.89
CA TRP A 187 -13.58 14.13 -22.92
C TRP A 187 -14.26 13.44 -24.09
N TYR A 188 -13.59 12.43 -24.62
CA TYR A 188 -14.17 11.49 -25.58
C TYR A 188 -13.80 10.08 -25.15
N ASP A 189 -14.76 9.19 -25.28
CA ASP A 189 -14.52 7.75 -25.35
C ASP A 189 -13.74 7.44 -26.66
N ASN A 190 -12.77 6.55 -26.56
CA ASN A 190 -11.85 6.23 -27.63
C ASN A 190 -11.34 4.79 -27.50
N PRO A 191 -10.91 4.14 -28.61
CA PRO A 191 -10.36 2.81 -28.51
C PRO A 191 -9.10 2.75 -27.67
N CYS A 192 -9.11 1.88 -26.65
CA CYS A 192 -8.02 1.74 -25.68
C CYS A 192 -6.67 1.38 -26.33
N GLN A 193 -6.69 0.83 -27.55
CA GLN A 193 -5.52 0.41 -28.32
C GLN A 193 -4.83 1.57 -29.07
N TYR A 194 -5.35 2.79 -28.99
CA TYR A 194 -4.67 3.94 -29.59
C TYR A 194 -3.50 4.41 -28.73
N ASN A 195 -2.41 4.80 -29.38
CA ASN A 195 -1.25 5.34 -28.69
C ASN A 195 -1.47 6.82 -28.40
N ARG A 196 -1.42 7.19 -27.12
CA ARG A 196 -1.61 8.57 -26.65
C ARG A 196 -0.71 8.89 -25.46
N PRO A 197 -0.36 10.17 -25.25
CA PRO A 197 0.16 10.63 -23.97
C PRO A 197 -0.90 10.42 -22.88
N TYR A 198 -0.52 10.61 -21.62
CA TYR A 198 -1.40 10.28 -20.49
C TYR A 198 -1.16 11.21 -19.32
N VAL A 199 -2.17 11.33 -18.47
CA VAL A 199 -2.08 12.08 -17.21
C VAL A 199 -2.05 11.09 -16.06
N CYS A 200 -0.98 11.11 -15.27
CA CYS A 200 -0.93 10.41 -14.00
C CYS A 200 -1.32 11.36 -12.86
N GLU A 201 -1.91 10.77 -11.82
CA GLU A 201 -2.24 11.40 -10.54
C GLU A 201 -1.67 10.54 -9.40
N SER A 202 -1.28 11.17 -8.29
CA SER A 202 -0.93 10.50 -7.06
C SER A 202 -1.49 11.28 -5.86
N ASN A 203 -1.93 10.52 -4.85
CA ASN A 203 -2.31 11.06 -3.54
C ASN A 203 -1.11 11.48 -2.70
N PHE A 204 0.10 11.13 -3.14
CA PHE A 204 1.35 11.46 -2.45
C PHE A 204 2.14 12.47 -3.26
N CYS A 205 2.36 13.62 -2.64
CA CYS A 205 3.22 14.67 -3.15
C CYS A 205 4.50 14.70 -2.32
N PHE A 206 5.64 14.37 -2.93
CA PHE A 206 6.92 14.63 -2.29
C PHE A 206 7.19 16.15 -2.30
N GLN A 207 7.69 16.66 -1.16
CA GLN A 207 8.02 18.08 -0.98
C GLN A 207 9.47 18.38 -1.37
#